data_AF-A0A1V6XMH7-F1
#
_entry.id   AF-A0A1V6XMH7-F1
#
_cell.length_a   1.000
_cell.length_b   1.000
_cell.length_c   1.000
_cell.angle_alpha   90.00
_cell.angle_beta   90.00
_cell.angle_gamma   90.00
#
_symmetry.space_group_name_H-M   'P 1'
#
loop_
_entity.id
_entity.type
_entity.pdbx_description
1 polymer ?
#
loop_
_entity_poly.entity_id
_entity_poly.type
_entity_poly.pdbx_seq_one_letter_code
_entity_poly.pdbx_strand_id
1 'polypeptide(L)'
;MLSNTNLQPTERHTQPPIPTPLITKPPQYPKYLYFAYGSNLSPAQMKTRCRINPTHSATPLAIATLQHWRWLICESGYANVLPPPSLRVANQDSETAHKIPVSGPEDAVYGVLYQMDIGDEMILDGYEGVDEEAANAGVRDGVPVSVRPRVQGDGSYNKWFVEADVTKWLDGEGVRAGLENKGKVPVLVYVDENCVGMSKPKFEYIARMNRAIRESVDLGVPMGWVEGVMRKFIPE
;
A
#
# COMPACT_ATOMS: atom_id res chain seq x y z
N MET A 1 -31.64 19.68 8.32
CA MET A 1 -31.48 18.30 7.87
C MET A 1 -30.87 18.33 6.48
N LEU A 2 -29.55 18.22 6.39
CA LEU A 2 -28.86 18.09 5.12
C LEU A 2 -28.38 16.65 5.04
N SER A 3 -28.85 15.99 4.00
CA SER A 3 -28.68 14.58 3.67
C SER A 3 -27.20 14.20 3.61
N ASN A 4 -26.77 13.32 4.51
CA ASN A 4 -25.58 12.49 4.33
C ASN A 4 -25.78 11.68 3.05
N THR A 5 -25.16 12.11 1.96
CA THR A 5 -25.01 11.29 0.77
C THR A 5 -23.89 10.30 1.06
N ASN A 6 -24.31 9.09 1.41
CA ASN A 6 -23.45 7.93 1.56
C ASN A 6 -22.91 7.60 0.16
N LEU A 7 -21.77 8.19 -0.19
CA LEU A 7 -21.10 7.94 -1.49
C LEU A 7 -20.74 6.46 -1.56
N GLN A 8 -20.97 5.84 -2.73
CA GLN A 8 -20.66 4.44 -2.89
C GLN A 8 -19.15 4.22 -2.80
N PRO A 9 -18.65 3.09 -2.28
CA PRO A 9 -17.22 2.80 -2.14
C PRO A 9 -16.40 3.04 -3.41
N THR A 10 -17.06 2.94 -4.57
CA THR A 10 -16.53 3.13 -5.91
C THR A 10 -16.08 4.55 -6.24
N GLU A 11 -16.63 5.58 -5.59
CA GLU A 11 -16.36 7.00 -5.91
C GLU A 11 -15.15 7.57 -5.15
N ARG A 12 -14.67 6.87 -4.12
CA ARG A 12 -13.55 7.32 -3.26
C ARG A 12 -12.17 7.28 -3.94
N HIS A 13 -11.98 6.45 -4.97
CA HIS A 13 -10.69 6.27 -5.67
C HIS A 13 -10.46 7.24 -6.85
N THR A 14 -11.36 8.19 -7.07
CA THR A 14 -11.39 9.07 -8.26
C THR A 14 -11.36 10.57 -7.94
N GLN A 15 -10.97 10.97 -6.72
CA GLN A 15 -10.97 12.40 -6.37
C GLN A 15 -10.02 13.24 -7.25
N PRO A 16 -10.45 14.45 -7.65
CA PRO A 16 -9.65 15.37 -8.46
C PRO A 16 -8.39 15.85 -7.69
N PRO A 17 -7.32 16.24 -8.40
CA PRO A 17 -6.04 16.59 -7.79
C PRO A 17 -6.14 17.81 -6.87
N ILE A 18 -5.76 17.65 -5.60
CA ILE A 18 -5.60 18.73 -4.59
C ILE A 18 -4.60 19.79 -5.13
N PRO A 19 -4.85 21.11 -5.09
CA PRO A 19 -3.90 22.10 -5.62
C PRO A 19 -2.47 21.94 -5.06
N THR A 20 -1.44 22.11 -5.90
CA THR A 20 -0.03 22.00 -5.49
C THR A 20 0.32 23.08 -4.46
N PRO A 21 0.70 22.73 -3.22
CA PRO A 21 1.16 23.70 -2.23
C PRO A 21 2.47 24.37 -2.67
N LEU A 22 2.60 25.68 -2.42
CA LEU A 22 3.84 26.41 -2.63
C LEU A 22 4.92 25.96 -1.63
N ILE A 23 6.07 25.51 -2.15
CA ILE A 23 7.22 25.02 -1.37
C ILE A 23 7.82 26.17 -0.56
N THR A 24 7.78 26.06 0.77
CA THR A 24 8.46 27.01 1.69
C THR A 24 9.27 26.33 2.80
N LYS A 25 9.19 25.00 2.94
CA LYS A 25 9.92 24.23 3.96
C LYS A 25 10.89 23.25 3.31
N PRO A 26 12.04 22.95 3.95
CA PRO A 26 12.93 21.90 3.49
C PRO A 26 12.20 20.55 3.48
N PRO A 27 12.55 19.63 2.56
CA PRO A 27 11.93 18.33 2.49
C PRO A 27 12.13 17.57 3.81
N GLN A 28 11.08 16.89 4.24
CA GLN A 28 11.07 16.14 5.50
C GLN A 28 10.70 14.70 5.20
N TYR A 29 11.59 13.78 5.59
CA TYR A 29 11.45 12.35 5.33
C TYR A 29 11.12 11.60 6.62
N PRO A 30 10.08 10.76 6.64
CA PRO A 30 9.83 9.86 7.76
C PRO A 30 10.97 8.87 7.96
N LYS A 31 11.02 8.27 9.16
CA LYS A 31 11.99 7.19 9.49
C LYS A 31 11.59 5.82 8.92
N TYR A 32 10.49 5.75 8.16
CA TYR A 32 9.97 4.56 7.50
C TYR A 32 9.87 4.79 5.99
N LEU A 33 9.80 3.70 5.23
CA LEU A 33 9.58 3.74 3.77
C LEU A 33 8.13 3.41 3.43
N TYR A 34 7.62 3.86 2.29
CA TYR A 34 6.32 3.42 1.79
C TYR A 34 6.46 2.09 1.04
N PHE A 35 5.68 1.07 1.43
CA PHE A 35 5.59 -0.23 0.78
C PHE A 35 4.40 -0.26 -0.19
N ALA A 36 4.68 -0.22 -1.49
CA ALA A 36 3.66 -0.33 -2.52
C ALA A 36 3.46 -1.78 -2.96
N TYR A 37 2.20 -2.26 -2.98
CA TYR A 37 1.83 -3.61 -3.43
C TYR A 37 0.69 -3.64 -4.47
N GLY A 38 0.09 -2.49 -4.75
CA GLY A 38 -0.96 -2.31 -5.76
C GLY A 38 -0.44 -1.50 -6.95
N SER A 39 -1.30 -0.68 -7.55
CA SER A 39 -0.92 0.14 -8.71
C SER A 39 0.27 1.09 -8.49
N ASN A 40 0.61 1.45 -7.24
CA ASN A 40 1.81 2.23 -6.88
C ASN A 40 3.12 1.44 -6.99
N LEU A 41 3.07 0.14 -7.30
CA LEU A 41 4.24 -0.61 -7.75
C LEU A 41 4.90 0.04 -8.98
N SER A 42 4.13 0.81 -9.77
CA SER A 42 4.60 1.58 -10.92
C SER A 42 5.27 2.90 -10.49
N PRO A 43 6.59 3.09 -10.74
CA PRO A 43 7.23 4.40 -10.56
C PRO A 43 6.60 5.48 -11.45
N ALA A 44 6.09 5.11 -12.64
CA ALA A 44 5.39 6.05 -13.51
C ALA A 44 4.11 6.57 -12.85
N GLN A 45 3.33 5.70 -12.16
CA GLN A 45 2.17 6.15 -11.40
C GLN A 45 2.58 7.01 -10.20
N MET A 46 3.61 6.59 -9.45
CA MET A 46 4.11 7.39 -8.32
C MET A 46 4.51 8.80 -8.77
N LYS A 47 5.18 8.93 -9.91
CA LYS A 47 5.58 10.23 -10.47
C LYS A 47 4.40 11.15 -10.82
N THR A 48 3.23 10.57 -11.13
CA THR A 48 2.01 11.35 -11.37
C THR A 48 1.29 11.77 -10.10
N ARG A 49 1.44 11.02 -9.00
CA ARG A 49 0.78 11.28 -7.71
C ARG A 49 1.61 12.22 -6.83
N CYS A 50 2.91 12.00 -6.76
CA CYS A 50 3.85 12.85 -6.02
C CYS A 50 4.01 14.20 -6.73
N ARG A 51 3.83 15.30 -6.01
CA ARG A 51 3.85 16.67 -6.55
C ARG A 51 4.67 17.65 -5.73
N ILE A 52 5.11 17.26 -4.53
CA ILE A 52 5.98 18.05 -3.67
C ILE A 52 7.44 17.78 -4.01
N ASN A 53 7.86 16.51 -4.02
CA ASN A 53 9.21 16.10 -4.39
C ASN A 53 9.21 14.83 -5.26
N PRO A 54 8.62 14.87 -6.47
CA PRO A 54 8.45 13.68 -7.31
C PRO A 54 9.78 13.02 -7.71
N THR A 55 10.85 13.78 -7.88
CA THR A 55 12.19 13.23 -8.16
C THR A 55 12.76 12.45 -6.98
N HIS A 56 12.24 12.69 -5.78
CA HIS A 56 12.58 11.90 -4.59
C HIS A 56 11.58 10.79 -4.34
N SER A 57 10.34 11.15 -4.02
CA SER A 57 9.27 10.27 -3.58
C SER A 57 8.88 9.20 -4.61
N ALA A 58 9.04 9.47 -5.91
CA ALA A 58 8.74 8.50 -6.96
C ALA A 58 9.94 7.69 -7.46
N THR A 59 11.11 7.81 -6.82
CA THR A 59 12.24 6.93 -7.13
C THR A 59 12.15 5.65 -6.31
N PRO A 60 12.04 4.47 -6.95
CA PRO A 60 12.03 3.21 -6.22
C PRO A 60 13.40 2.97 -5.58
N LEU A 61 13.41 2.53 -4.33
CA LEU A 61 14.63 2.30 -3.53
C LEU A 61 14.98 0.83 -3.37
N ALA A 62 13.96 -0.03 -3.23
CA ALA A 62 14.18 -1.45 -3.01
C ALA A 62 12.99 -2.29 -3.45
N ILE A 63 13.23 -3.57 -3.67
CA ILE A 63 12.22 -4.62 -3.64
C ILE A 63 12.24 -5.24 -2.25
N ALA A 64 11.05 -5.42 -1.66
CA ALA A 64 10.91 -5.99 -0.33
C ALA A 64 9.70 -6.91 -0.25
N THR A 65 9.60 -7.65 0.85
CA THR A 65 8.50 -8.57 1.12
C THR A 65 7.88 -8.34 2.49
N LEU A 66 6.57 -8.57 2.58
CA LEU A 66 5.84 -8.72 3.84
C LEU A 66 5.54 -10.21 4.06
N GLN A 67 6.21 -10.81 5.05
CA GLN A 67 6.15 -12.25 5.34
C GLN A 67 4.82 -12.68 5.96
N HIS A 68 4.22 -13.75 5.43
CA HIS A 68 2.92 -14.30 5.81
C HIS A 68 1.70 -13.41 5.52
N TRP A 69 1.90 -12.35 4.73
CA TRP A 69 0.81 -11.52 4.22
C TRP A 69 0.20 -12.13 2.96
N ARG A 70 -1.09 -11.86 2.73
CA ARG A 70 -1.81 -12.37 1.57
C ARG A 70 -2.24 -11.24 0.65
N TRP A 71 -1.92 -11.33 -0.64
CA TRP A 71 -2.36 -10.35 -1.63
C TRP A 71 -3.68 -10.77 -2.25
N LEU A 72 -4.57 -9.81 -2.49
CA LEU A 72 -5.84 -10.04 -3.17
C LEU A 72 -6.30 -8.81 -3.96
N ILE A 73 -7.26 -9.03 -4.86
CA ILE A 73 -8.21 -7.98 -5.24
C ILE A 73 -9.44 -8.15 -4.36
N CYS A 74 -9.73 -7.13 -3.54
CA CYS A 74 -10.86 -7.15 -2.64
C CYS A 74 -12.17 -6.73 -3.34
N GLU A 75 -13.29 -6.80 -2.63
CA GLU A 75 -14.63 -6.53 -3.13
C GLU A 75 -14.87 -5.09 -3.59
N SER A 76 -14.01 -4.14 -3.20
CA SER A 76 -13.97 -2.79 -3.76
C SER A 76 -13.41 -2.74 -5.19
N GLY A 77 -12.79 -3.84 -5.64
CA GLY A 77 -12.20 -4.04 -6.97
C GLY A 77 -10.78 -3.52 -7.11
N TYR A 78 -10.09 -3.29 -5.98
CA TYR A 78 -8.70 -2.82 -5.90
C TYR A 78 -7.80 -3.80 -5.14
N ALA A 79 -6.49 -3.64 -5.29
CA ALA A 79 -5.52 -4.46 -4.58
C ALA A 79 -5.58 -4.18 -3.08
N ASN A 80 -5.60 -5.22 -2.27
CA ASN A 80 -5.47 -5.14 -0.83
C ASN A 80 -4.47 -6.20 -0.35
N VAL A 81 -4.09 -6.13 0.92
CA VAL A 81 -3.32 -7.17 1.60
C VAL A 81 -3.99 -7.56 2.92
N LEU A 82 -3.95 -8.85 3.23
CA LEU A 82 -4.41 -9.39 4.50
C LEU A 82 -3.19 -9.66 5.40
N PRO A 83 -3.15 -9.10 6.62
CA PRO A 83 -2.06 -9.36 7.56
C PRO A 83 -2.07 -10.82 8.08
N PRO A 84 -0.93 -11.28 8.63
CA PRO A 84 -0.86 -12.58 9.31
C PRO A 84 -1.82 -12.62 10.50
N PRO A 85 -2.25 -13.80 10.97
CA PRO A 85 -3.24 -13.94 12.03
C PRO A 85 -2.95 -13.12 13.30
N SER A 86 -1.67 -12.99 13.67
CA SER A 86 -1.23 -12.22 14.85
C SER A 86 -1.44 -10.71 14.74
N LEU A 87 -1.71 -10.19 13.55
CA LEU A 87 -1.89 -8.77 13.26
C LEU A 87 -3.27 -8.48 12.65
N ARG A 88 -4.24 -9.39 12.72
CA ARG A 88 -5.59 -9.13 12.21
C ARG A 88 -6.42 -8.36 13.22
N VAL A 89 -7.17 -7.36 12.72
CA VAL A 89 -8.29 -6.79 13.46
C VAL A 89 -9.55 -7.66 13.26
N ALA A 90 -10.59 -7.44 14.07
CA ALA A 90 -11.80 -8.27 14.08
C ALA A 90 -12.42 -8.49 12.68
N ASN A 91 -12.50 -7.45 11.85
CA ASN A 91 -13.09 -7.53 10.51
C ASN A 91 -12.27 -8.41 9.54
N GLN A 92 -10.98 -8.59 9.82
CA GLN A 92 -10.06 -9.37 9.01
C GLN A 92 -9.97 -10.84 9.43
N ASP A 93 -10.57 -11.23 10.56
CA ASP A 93 -10.60 -12.61 11.03
C ASP A 93 -11.97 -13.26 10.79
N SER A 94 -12.29 -13.43 9.51
CA SER A 94 -13.55 -14.03 9.04
C SER A 94 -13.31 -15.25 8.16
N GLU A 95 -14.32 -16.11 8.03
CA GLU A 95 -14.27 -17.25 7.09
C GLU A 95 -13.98 -16.80 5.65
N THR A 96 -14.44 -15.59 5.27
CA THR A 96 -14.15 -15.00 3.97
C THR A 96 -12.66 -14.68 3.83
N ALA A 97 -12.06 -14.04 4.83
CA ALA A 97 -10.64 -13.72 4.83
C ALA A 97 -9.76 -14.99 4.82
N HIS A 98 -10.20 -16.06 5.48
CA HIS A 98 -9.47 -17.33 5.51
C HIS A 98 -9.39 -18.03 4.15
N LYS A 99 -10.28 -17.70 3.20
CA LYS A 99 -10.25 -18.21 1.82
C LYS A 99 -9.21 -17.52 0.94
N ILE A 100 -8.65 -16.39 1.36
CA ILE A 100 -7.62 -15.69 0.60
C ILE A 100 -6.38 -16.60 0.53
N PRO A 101 -5.86 -16.94 -0.66
CA PRO A 101 -4.77 -17.89 -0.81
C PRO A 101 -3.45 -17.33 -0.26
N VAL A 102 -2.54 -18.23 0.06
CA VAL A 102 -1.14 -17.90 0.36
C VAL A 102 -0.48 -17.22 -0.85
N SER A 103 0.32 -16.19 -0.61
CA SER A 103 0.99 -15.40 -1.65
C SER A 103 2.23 -16.10 -2.19
N GLY A 104 2.03 -17.05 -3.10
CA GLY A 104 3.12 -17.76 -3.76
C GLY A 104 3.84 -18.75 -2.84
N PRO A 105 4.89 -19.42 -3.33
CA PRO A 105 5.61 -20.43 -2.56
C PRO A 105 6.39 -19.87 -1.37
N GLU A 106 6.78 -18.58 -1.42
CA GLU A 106 7.47 -17.92 -0.32
C GLU A 106 6.55 -17.46 0.82
N ASP A 107 5.22 -17.62 0.69
CA ASP A 107 4.22 -17.11 1.63
C ASP A 107 4.45 -15.63 2.00
N ALA A 108 4.61 -14.78 0.97
CA ALA A 108 4.93 -13.38 1.17
C ALA A 108 4.37 -12.48 0.06
N VAL A 109 4.07 -11.22 0.40
CA VAL A 109 3.70 -10.20 -0.59
C VAL A 109 4.94 -9.43 -0.99
N TYR A 110 5.22 -9.36 -2.29
CA TYR A 110 6.27 -8.49 -2.83
C TYR A 110 5.78 -7.06 -3.01
N GLY A 111 6.68 -6.11 -2.81
CA GLY A 111 6.42 -4.70 -3.00
C GLY A 111 7.64 -3.90 -3.40
N VAL A 112 7.40 -2.66 -3.82
CA VAL A 112 8.42 -1.66 -4.13
C VAL A 112 8.45 -0.63 -3.00
N LEU A 113 9.64 -0.31 -2.51
CA LEU A 113 9.84 0.67 -1.44
C LEU A 113 10.17 2.05 -1.99
N TYR A 114 9.58 3.08 -1.39
CA TYR A 114 9.83 4.49 -1.69
C TYR A 114 10.12 5.27 -0.41
N GLN A 115 11.06 6.23 -0.43
CA GLN A 115 11.18 7.20 0.66
C GLN A 115 10.35 8.42 0.32
N MET A 116 9.27 8.63 1.06
CA MET A 116 8.31 9.68 0.79
C MET A 116 8.73 10.99 1.47
N ASP A 117 8.59 12.11 0.76
CA ASP A 117 8.41 13.40 1.44
C ASP A 117 7.05 13.40 2.15
N ILE A 118 6.96 13.96 3.36
CA ILE A 118 5.70 14.00 4.13
C ILE A 118 4.57 14.66 3.33
N GLY A 119 4.85 15.69 2.52
CA GLY A 119 3.84 16.33 1.69
C GLY A 119 3.35 15.45 0.54
N ASP A 120 4.22 14.60 -0.01
CA ASP A 120 3.79 13.60 -1.01
C ASP A 120 3.03 12.45 -0.38
N GLU A 121 3.38 12.04 0.84
CA GLU A 121 2.61 11.07 1.63
C GLU A 121 1.19 11.58 1.91
N MET A 122 1.03 12.86 2.29
CA MET A 122 -0.31 13.47 2.46
C MET A 122 -1.12 13.46 1.15
N ILE A 123 -0.49 13.63 0.00
CA ILE A 123 -1.17 13.49 -1.28
C ILE A 123 -1.60 12.03 -1.51
N LEU A 124 -0.75 11.06 -1.16
CA LEU A 124 -1.11 9.64 -1.23
C LEU A 124 -2.25 9.29 -0.27
N ASP A 125 -2.26 9.82 0.95
CA ASP A 125 -3.35 9.62 1.91
C ASP A 125 -4.72 9.97 1.28
N GLY A 126 -4.78 11.04 0.48
CA GLY A 126 -5.98 11.39 -0.30
C GLY A 126 -6.32 10.37 -1.42
N TYR A 127 -5.33 9.83 -2.13
CA TYR A 127 -5.55 8.79 -3.15
C TYR A 127 -5.99 7.44 -2.57
N GLU A 128 -5.48 7.10 -1.39
CA GLU A 128 -5.82 5.87 -0.67
C GLU A 128 -7.10 6.06 0.19
N GLY A 129 -7.63 7.29 0.25
CA GLY A 129 -8.87 7.61 0.95
C GLY A 129 -8.77 7.37 2.45
N VAL A 130 -7.64 7.77 3.06
CA VAL A 130 -7.42 7.68 4.51
C VAL A 130 -8.37 8.64 5.23
N ASP A 131 -9.02 8.15 6.27
CA ASP A 131 -9.79 9.00 7.19
C ASP A 131 -8.84 9.59 8.25
N GLU A 132 -8.40 10.83 8.03
CA GLU A 132 -7.48 11.52 8.94
C GLU A 132 -8.10 11.84 10.32
N GLU A 133 -9.44 11.86 10.40
CA GLU A 133 -10.21 12.15 11.61
C GLU A 133 -10.60 10.87 12.36
N ALA A 134 -10.23 9.69 11.85
CA ALA A 134 -10.50 8.43 12.51
C ALA A 134 -9.89 8.37 13.92
N ALA A 135 -10.61 7.70 14.82
CA ALA A 135 -10.20 7.54 16.21
C ALA A 135 -8.85 6.82 16.34
N ASN A 136 -8.12 7.12 17.42
CA ASN A 136 -6.91 6.37 17.76
C ASN A 136 -7.27 4.91 18.07
N ALA A 137 -6.40 3.98 17.67
CA ALA A 137 -6.56 2.58 18.01
C ALA A 137 -6.39 2.36 19.52
N GLY A 138 -7.22 1.50 20.08
CA GLY A 138 -7.17 1.10 21.48
C GLY A 138 -6.52 -0.27 21.67
N VAL A 139 -6.13 -0.58 22.92
CA VAL A 139 -5.61 -1.91 23.30
C VAL A 139 -6.58 -3.04 22.95
N ARG A 140 -7.90 -2.74 22.93
CA ARG A 140 -8.96 -3.72 22.63
C ARG A 140 -9.09 -4.03 21.13
N ASP A 141 -8.39 -3.32 20.26
CA ASP A 141 -8.47 -3.51 18.81
C ASP A 141 -7.57 -4.65 18.30
N GLY A 142 -6.86 -5.35 19.20
CA GLY A 142 -6.11 -6.57 18.91
C GLY A 142 -4.72 -6.36 18.26
N VAL A 143 -4.45 -5.16 17.73
CA VAL A 143 -3.18 -4.81 17.08
C VAL A 143 -2.46 -3.71 17.88
N PRO A 144 -1.13 -3.80 18.10
CA PRO A 144 -0.39 -2.76 18.79
C PRO A 144 -0.52 -1.39 18.12
N VAL A 145 -0.66 -0.33 18.93
CA VAL A 145 -0.78 1.07 18.46
C VAL A 145 0.44 1.51 17.64
N SER A 146 1.63 0.93 17.89
CA SER A 146 2.82 1.19 17.09
C SER A 146 2.72 0.65 15.65
N VAL A 147 1.88 -0.38 15.43
CA VAL A 147 1.60 -0.96 14.11
C VAL A 147 0.40 -0.30 13.47
N ARG A 148 -0.67 -0.10 14.24
CA ARG A 148 -1.92 0.48 13.77
C ARG A 148 -2.29 1.64 14.70
N PRO A 149 -1.85 2.88 14.40
CA PRO A 149 -2.06 4.02 15.32
C PRO A 149 -3.52 4.49 15.40
N ARG A 150 -4.28 4.35 14.31
CA ARG A 150 -5.70 4.75 14.20
C ARG A 150 -6.54 3.57 13.73
N VAL A 151 -7.85 3.64 13.96
CA VAL A 151 -8.81 2.78 13.27
C VAL A 151 -9.02 3.25 11.83
N GLN A 152 -9.56 2.41 10.94
CA GLN A 152 -9.82 2.83 9.56
C GLN A 152 -10.85 3.97 9.42
N GLY A 153 -11.83 4.04 10.33
CA GLY A 153 -12.92 5.02 10.23
C GLY A 153 -13.77 4.81 8.97
N ASP A 154 -14.19 5.91 8.33
CA ASP A 154 -15.04 5.89 7.13
C ASP A 154 -14.22 5.88 5.81
N GLY A 155 -12.90 5.80 5.93
CA GLY A 155 -11.93 5.76 4.84
C GLY A 155 -11.91 4.43 4.08
N SER A 156 -11.21 4.42 2.93
CA SER A 156 -11.03 3.21 2.11
C SER A 156 -9.86 2.35 2.61
N TYR A 157 -8.73 2.97 2.93
CA TYR A 157 -7.57 2.29 3.51
C TYR A 157 -7.14 2.98 4.81
N ASN A 158 -6.52 2.22 5.70
CA ASN A 158 -5.87 2.71 6.91
C ASN A 158 -4.34 2.61 6.81
N LYS A 159 -3.62 3.40 7.60
CA LYS A 159 -2.15 3.42 7.65
C LYS A 159 -1.63 2.44 8.69
N TRP A 160 -0.83 1.49 8.24
CA TRP A 160 -0.17 0.49 9.08
C TRP A 160 1.35 0.63 8.97
N PHE A 161 2.05 0.44 10.08
CA PHE A 161 3.49 0.55 10.20
C PHE A 161 4.09 -0.78 10.63
N VAL A 162 4.77 -1.45 9.72
CA VAL A 162 5.25 -2.83 9.91
C VAL A 162 6.69 -2.98 9.46
N GLU A 163 7.30 -4.14 9.72
CA GLU A 163 8.63 -4.45 9.17
C GLU A 163 8.50 -5.18 7.84
N ALA A 164 9.30 -4.75 6.86
CA ALA A 164 9.45 -5.44 5.58
C ALA A 164 10.87 -6.00 5.43
N ASP A 165 10.98 -7.18 4.83
CA ASP A 165 12.25 -7.82 4.49
C ASP A 165 12.73 -7.35 3.12
N VAL A 166 13.85 -6.63 3.09
CA VAL A 166 14.45 -6.14 1.85
C VAL A 166 15.11 -7.30 1.12
N THR A 167 14.70 -7.52 -0.13
CA THR A 167 15.26 -8.56 -1.00
C THR A 167 16.33 -8.02 -1.94
N LYS A 168 16.18 -6.75 -2.36
CA LYS A 168 17.11 -6.08 -3.28
C LYS A 168 17.06 -4.58 -3.11
N TRP A 169 18.20 -3.95 -2.82
CA TRP A 169 18.37 -2.51 -2.95
C TRP A 169 18.59 -2.13 -4.42
N LEU A 170 17.93 -1.07 -4.88
CA LEU A 170 18.01 -0.59 -6.26
C LEU A 170 19.08 0.49 -6.46
N ASP A 171 19.56 1.09 -5.37
CA ASP A 171 20.67 2.05 -5.33
C ASP A 171 22.00 1.39 -4.89
N GLY A 172 22.06 0.06 -4.84
CA GLY A 172 23.23 -0.72 -4.45
C GLY A 172 23.17 -1.22 -3.00
N GLU A 173 23.16 -0.30 -2.03
CA GLU A 173 23.26 -0.68 -0.60
C GLU A 173 22.20 -0.01 0.32
N GLY A 174 21.24 0.75 -0.20
CA GLY A 174 20.27 1.49 0.63
C GLY A 174 20.81 2.81 1.19
N VAL A 175 21.88 3.32 0.58
CA VAL A 175 22.57 4.57 0.96
C VAL A 175 21.60 5.74 0.96
N ARG A 176 20.73 5.83 -0.04
CA ARG A 176 19.81 6.97 -0.19
C ARG A 176 18.81 7.08 0.97
N ALA A 177 18.44 5.95 1.57
CA ALA A 177 17.55 5.92 2.73
C ALA A 177 18.29 6.06 4.07
N GLY A 178 19.63 6.01 4.10
CA GLY A 178 20.41 5.87 5.32
C GLY A 178 20.16 4.54 6.04
N LEU A 179 19.77 3.50 5.29
CA LEU A 179 19.42 2.17 5.79
C LEU A 179 20.40 1.11 5.29
N GLU A 180 21.67 1.50 5.16
CA GLU A 180 22.76 0.71 4.58
C GLU A 180 22.76 -0.74 5.09
N ASN A 181 22.66 -1.69 4.16
CA ASN A 181 22.72 -3.13 4.41
C ASN A 181 21.70 -3.68 5.45
N LYS A 182 20.60 -2.95 5.71
CA LYS A 182 19.53 -3.47 6.56
C LYS A 182 18.66 -4.46 5.79
N GLY A 183 18.58 -5.69 6.30
CA GLY A 183 17.69 -6.73 5.78
C GLY A 183 16.22 -6.52 6.17
N LYS A 184 15.94 -5.79 7.24
CA LYS A 184 14.59 -5.41 7.68
C LYS A 184 14.48 -3.92 7.87
N VAL A 185 13.39 -3.32 7.38
CA VAL A 185 13.16 -1.88 7.45
C VAL A 185 11.71 -1.58 7.87
N PRO A 186 11.47 -0.53 8.66
CA PRO A 186 10.12 -0.10 8.99
C PRO A 186 9.46 0.52 7.75
N VAL A 187 8.22 0.12 7.47
CA VAL A 187 7.45 0.59 6.34
C VAL A 187 6.04 1.02 6.72
N LEU A 188 5.54 2.04 6.02
CA LEU A 188 4.11 2.36 5.90
C LEU A 188 3.50 1.47 4.80
N VAL A 189 2.40 0.81 5.12
CA VAL A 189 1.54 0.08 4.19
C VAL A 189 0.09 0.51 4.38
N TYR A 190 -0.62 0.76 3.29
CA TYR A 190 -2.06 1.05 3.35
C TYR A 190 -2.83 -0.27 3.36
N VAL A 191 -3.78 -0.45 4.26
CA VAL A 191 -4.55 -1.70 4.40
C VAL A 191 -6.02 -1.37 4.48
N ASP A 192 -6.84 -2.01 3.64
CA ASP A 192 -8.30 -1.97 3.80
C ASP A 192 -8.68 -3.08 4.79
N GLU A 193 -9.01 -2.68 6.01
CA GLU A 193 -9.41 -3.54 7.13
C GLU A 193 -10.80 -4.13 6.96
N ASN A 194 -11.61 -3.52 6.10
CA ASN A 194 -13.01 -3.85 5.93
C ASN A 194 -13.28 -4.72 4.70
N CYS A 195 -12.47 -4.56 3.63
CA CYS A 195 -12.63 -5.35 2.40
C CYS A 195 -11.65 -6.53 2.34
N VAL A 196 -12.14 -7.70 2.78
CA VAL A 196 -11.38 -8.97 2.82
C VAL A 196 -12.02 -10.08 1.96
N GLY A 197 -13.02 -9.74 1.15
CA GLY A 197 -13.64 -10.61 0.16
C GLY A 197 -12.93 -10.54 -1.19
N MET A 198 -12.48 -11.68 -1.70
CA MET A 198 -11.90 -11.73 -3.05
C MET A 198 -12.94 -11.37 -4.13
N SER A 199 -12.56 -10.52 -5.08
CA SER A 199 -13.40 -10.12 -6.21
C SER A 199 -12.59 -9.89 -7.48
N LYS A 200 -13.27 -9.53 -8.58
CA LYS A 200 -12.64 -9.14 -9.84
C LYS A 200 -12.18 -7.68 -9.78
N PRO A 201 -11.07 -7.33 -10.45
CA PRO A 201 -10.62 -5.95 -10.53
C PRO A 201 -11.63 -5.12 -11.32
N LYS A 202 -11.70 -3.84 -10.97
CA LYS A 202 -12.42 -2.87 -11.80
C LYS A 202 -11.77 -2.72 -13.17
N PHE A 203 -12.58 -2.46 -14.19
CA PHE A 203 -12.10 -2.37 -15.56
C PHE A 203 -11.03 -1.28 -15.75
N GLU A 204 -11.24 -0.11 -15.17
CA GLU A 204 -10.29 1.00 -15.19
C GLU A 204 -8.99 0.72 -14.42
N TYR A 205 -9.03 -0.23 -13.48
CA TYR A 205 -7.89 -0.59 -12.66
C TYR A 205 -6.94 -1.56 -13.37
N ILE A 206 -7.47 -2.41 -14.26
CA ILE A 206 -6.69 -3.42 -15.00
C ILE A 206 -5.49 -2.80 -15.71
N ALA A 207 -5.70 -1.72 -16.48
CA ALA A 207 -4.62 -1.07 -17.23
C ALA A 207 -3.51 -0.49 -16.31
N ARG A 208 -3.90 0.01 -15.14
CA ARG A 208 -2.96 0.53 -14.12
C ARG A 208 -2.17 -0.60 -13.50
N MET A 209 -2.82 -1.71 -13.17
CA MET A 209 -2.16 -2.90 -12.64
C MET A 209 -1.24 -3.57 -13.65
N ASN A 210 -1.63 -3.65 -14.92
CA ASN A 210 -0.76 -4.21 -15.96
C ASN A 210 0.50 -3.36 -16.16
N ARG A 211 0.44 -2.04 -16.00
CA ARG A 211 1.64 -1.18 -15.97
C ARG A 211 2.49 -1.44 -14.74
N ALA A 212 1.86 -1.46 -13.57
CA ALA A 212 2.52 -1.76 -12.29
C ALA A 212 3.24 -3.11 -12.30
N ILE A 213 2.64 -4.14 -12.85
CA ILE A 213 3.25 -5.48 -13.01
C ILE A 213 4.50 -5.40 -13.89
N ARG A 214 4.40 -4.80 -15.08
CA ARG A 214 5.56 -4.70 -15.99
C ARG A 214 6.72 -3.94 -15.34
N GLU A 215 6.44 -2.76 -14.82
CA GLU A 215 7.47 -1.91 -14.23
C GLU A 215 8.08 -2.53 -12.96
N SER A 216 7.30 -3.21 -12.12
CA SER A 216 7.84 -3.85 -10.91
C SER A 216 8.68 -5.08 -11.22
N VAL A 217 8.33 -5.85 -12.26
CA VAL A 217 9.16 -6.95 -12.75
C VAL A 217 10.50 -6.42 -13.26
N ASP A 218 10.51 -5.31 -14.01
CA ASP A 218 11.75 -4.67 -14.47
C ASP A 218 12.66 -4.22 -13.30
N LEU A 219 12.06 -3.84 -12.16
CA LEU A 219 12.80 -3.50 -10.94
C LEU A 219 13.33 -4.74 -10.20
N GLY A 220 12.67 -5.89 -10.34
CA GLY A 220 13.10 -7.18 -9.77
C GLY A 220 12.06 -7.92 -8.94
N VAL A 221 10.77 -7.55 -8.99
CA VAL A 221 9.71 -8.42 -8.48
C VAL A 221 9.71 -9.73 -9.30
N PRO A 222 9.74 -10.92 -8.67
CA PRO A 222 9.82 -12.17 -9.41
C PRO A 222 8.58 -12.41 -10.30
N MET A 223 8.79 -12.67 -11.59
CA MET A 223 7.70 -13.00 -12.51
C MET A 223 6.91 -14.24 -12.03
N GLY A 224 7.59 -15.24 -11.45
CA GLY A 224 6.92 -16.41 -10.88
C GLY A 224 5.92 -16.06 -9.77
N TRP A 225 6.22 -15.04 -8.95
CA TRP A 225 5.28 -14.53 -7.94
C TRP A 225 4.11 -13.80 -8.59
N VAL A 226 4.36 -12.96 -9.61
CA VAL A 226 3.31 -12.28 -10.39
C VAL A 226 2.33 -13.28 -11.00
N GLU A 227 2.82 -14.31 -11.68
CA GLU A 227 1.99 -15.36 -12.28
C GLU A 227 1.24 -16.18 -11.22
N GLY A 228 1.93 -16.51 -10.13
CA GLY A 228 1.38 -17.30 -9.02
C GLY A 228 0.39 -16.56 -8.12
N VAL A 229 0.38 -15.23 -8.14
CA VAL A 229 -0.40 -14.40 -7.21
C VAL A 229 -1.26 -13.37 -7.94
N MET A 230 -0.65 -12.40 -8.62
CA MET A 230 -1.37 -11.26 -9.21
C MET A 230 -2.22 -11.66 -10.42
N ARG A 231 -1.68 -12.52 -11.30
CA ARG A 231 -2.35 -12.95 -12.55
C ARG A 231 -3.57 -13.83 -12.33
N LYS A 232 -3.75 -14.37 -11.12
CA LYS A 232 -5.01 -15.02 -10.71
C LYS A 232 -6.19 -14.05 -10.67
N PHE A 233 -5.92 -12.75 -10.54
CA PHE A 233 -6.95 -11.71 -10.43
C PHE A 233 -6.90 -10.70 -11.58
N ILE A 234 -5.70 -10.34 -12.07
CA ILE A 234 -5.51 -9.28 -13.06
C ILE A 234 -5.39 -9.84 -14.48
N PRO A 235 -6.41 -9.68 -15.34
CA PRO A 235 -6.31 -10.06 -16.75
C PRO A 235 -5.36 -9.12 -17.51
N GLU A 236 -4.83 -9.61 -18.63
CA GLU A 236 -3.95 -8.85 -19.54
C GLU A 236 -4.68 -7.80 -20.37
#